data_AF-A0AAE0M186-F1
#
_entry.id   AF-A0AAE0M186-F1
#
_cell.length_a   1.000
_cell.length_b   1.000
_cell.length_c   1.000
_cell.angle_alpha   90.00
_cell.angle_beta   90.00
_cell.angle_gamma   90.00
#
_symmetry.space_group_name_H-M   'P 1'
#
loop_
_entity.id
_entity.type
_entity.pdbx_description
1 polymer ?
#
loop_
_entity_poly.entity_id
_entity_poly.type
_entity_poly.pdbx_seq_one_letter_code
_entity_poly.pdbx_strand_id
1 'polypeptide(L)'
;MPGVGQVAHPVAIASQIIEKSEGCFLWASLICSELRQVTSEREIDMVIPRLLRPLETEGRTLIRTLVHGDLWDGNASVDVSTGRPLIFDPTPLYAHNEYGMGPWWAPRHKMTSAYIAAYTEHYQKSEPVADFEDCGAPYGLRVDLHASSLYPGSLRHRNLVMDTMRALLKKYPLGYTGYLVEKNSAAAASNQAVTASWREPTTA
;
A
#
# COMPACT_ATOMS: atom_id res chain seq x y z
N MET A 1 -42.66 11.38 18.26
CA MET A 1 -41.97 10.72 17.14
C MET A 1 -40.74 11.57 16.80
N PRO A 2 -39.54 11.28 17.31
CA PRO A 2 -38.34 11.98 16.83
C PRO A 2 -38.01 11.44 15.43
N GLY A 3 -37.81 12.37 14.50
CA GLY A 3 -37.57 12.07 13.09
C GLY A 3 -36.31 11.24 12.89
N VAL A 4 -36.41 10.25 12.02
CA VAL A 4 -35.29 9.45 11.53
C VAL A 4 -34.27 10.42 10.93
N GLY A 5 -33.15 10.60 11.63
CA GLY A 5 -32.05 11.44 11.18
C GLY A 5 -31.57 10.94 9.84
N GLN A 6 -31.63 11.82 8.83
CA GLN A 6 -31.06 11.58 7.52
C GLN A 6 -29.58 11.23 7.72
N VAL A 7 -29.21 9.96 7.47
CA VAL A 7 -27.82 9.54 7.48
C VAL A 7 -27.12 10.33 6.39
N ALA A 8 -26.22 11.23 6.78
CA ALA A 8 -25.53 12.10 5.85
C ALA A 8 -24.84 11.23 4.77
N HIS A 9 -25.05 11.61 3.52
CA HIS A 9 -24.45 10.95 2.36
C HIS A 9 -22.93 10.84 2.57
N PRO A 10 -22.25 9.72 2.24
CA PRO A 10 -20.83 9.54 2.51
C PRO A 10 -19.94 10.70 2.01
N VAL A 11 -20.34 11.31 0.88
CA VAL A 11 -19.71 12.51 0.32
C VAL A 11 -19.84 13.73 1.24
N ALA A 12 -21.02 13.94 1.86
CA ALA A 12 -21.25 15.06 2.76
C ALA A 12 -20.45 14.93 4.07
N ILE A 13 -20.31 13.70 4.59
CA ILE A 13 -19.46 13.42 5.76
C ILE A 13 -17.99 13.69 5.42
N ALA A 14 -17.52 13.22 4.25
CA ALA A 14 -16.16 13.47 3.80
C ALA A 14 -15.87 14.97 3.61
N SER A 15 -16.76 15.72 2.96
CA SER A 15 -16.64 17.18 2.80
C SER A 15 -16.60 17.90 4.14
N GLN A 16 -17.43 17.50 5.10
CA GLN A 16 -17.49 18.11 6.42
C GLN A 16 -16.24 17.81 7.26
N ILE A 17 -15.66 16.61 7.11
CA ILE A 17 -14.36 16.27 7.71
C ILE A 17 -13.26 17.13 7.08
N ILE A 18 -13.23 17.29 5.75
CA ILE A 18 -12.23 18.12 5.06
C ILE A 18 -12.32 19.59 5.50
N GLU A 19 -13.51 20.17 5.55
CA GLU A 19 -13.74 21.55 5.98
C GLU A 19 -13.38 21.77 7.46
N LYS A 20 -13.74 20.85 8.35
CA LYS A 20 -13.56 21.04 9.80
C LYS A 20 -12.20 20.62 10.34
N SER A 21 -11.38 19.95 9.54
CA SER A 21 -10.10 19.43 10.01
C SER A 21 -8.92 20.39 9.84
N GLU A 22 -9.09 21.52 9.12
CA GLU A 22 -8.21 22.68 8.82
C GLU A 22 -6.65 22.54 8.90
N GLY A 23 -6.11 21.34 8.99
CA GLY A 23 -4.69 21.05 9.23
C GLY A 23 -4.40 19.55 9.11
N CYS A 24 -5.32 18.67 9.52
CA CYS A 24 -5.13 17.21 9.47
C CYS A 24 -5.28 16.61 8.06
N PHE A 25 -5.87 17.33 7.10
CA PHE A 25 -5.94 16.92 5.68
C PHE A 25 -5.31 17.94 4.73
N LEU A 26 -4.93 19.12 5.23
CA LEU A 26 -4.23 20.13 4.44
C LEU A 26 -2.85 19.60 3.99
N TRP A 27 -2.20 18.80 4.82
CA TRP A 27 -0.94 18.13 4.48
C TRP A 27 -1.13 17.13 3.33
N ALA A 28 -2.19 16.30 3.38
CA ALA A 28 -2.49 15.31 2.35
C ALA A 28 -2.87 15.99 1.03
N SER A 29 -3.63 17.09 1.06
CA SER A 29 -3.97 17.86 -0.14
C SER A 29 -2.78 18.61 -0.73
N LEU A 30 -1.88 19.16 0.10
CA LEU A 30 -0.63 19.81 -0.34
C LEU A 30 0.30 18.79 -1.02
N ILE A 31 0.45 17.62 -0.40
CA ILE A 31 1.21 16.50 -0.93
C ILE A 31 0.64 15.99 -2.25
N CYS A 32 -0.68 15.77 -2.32
CA CYS A 32 -1.32 15.39 -3.57
C CYS A 32 -1.14 16.49 -4.63
N SER A 33 -1.10 17.76 -4.23
CA SER A 33 -0.81 18.89 -5.12
C SER A 33 0.63 18.92 -5.62
N GLU A 34 1.60 18.54 -4.80
CA GLU A 34 3.01 18.45 -5.18
C GLU A 34 3.30 17.20 -6.01
N LEU A 35 2.69 16.06 -5.68
CA LEU A 35 2.68 14.86 -6.52
C LEU A 35 2.15 15.17 -7.91
N ARG A 36 1.10 16.01 -8.02
CA ARG A 36 0.57 16.51 -9.29
C ARG A 36 1.58 17.28 -10.16
N GLN A 37 2.69 17.76 -9.60
CA GLN A 37 3.74 18.43 -10.38
C GLN A 37 4.62 17.45 -11.17
N VAL A 38 4.67 16.17 -10.76
CA VAL A 38 5.55 15.15 -11.37
C VAL A 38 4.83 13.90 -11.85
N THR A 39 3.53 13.83 -11.59
CA THR A 39 2.68 12.69 -11.88
C THR A 39 1.27 13.21 -12.00
N SER A 40 0.64 13.01 -13.15
CA SER A 40 -0.76 13.35 -13.36
C SER A 40 -1.67 12.53 -12.43
N GLU A 41 -2.86 13.05 -12.10
CA GLU A 41 -3.86 12.29 -11.34
C GLU A 41 -4.15 10.92 -12.02
N ARG A 42 -4.16 10.91 -13.35
CA ARG A 42 -4.28 9.70 -14.18
C ARG A 42 -3.21 8.65 -13.88
N GLU A 43 -1.97 9.06 -13.65
CA GLU A 43 -0.84 8.15 -13.39
C GLU A 43 -0.92 7.52 -12.00
N ILE A 44 -1.35 8.28 -10.99
CA ILE A 44 -1.67 7.75 -9.64
C ILE A 44 -2.81 6.72 -9.72
N ASP A 45 -3.89 7.09 -10.42
CA ASP A 45 -5.09 6.25 -10.58
C ASP A 45 -4.82 4.98 -11.39
N MET A 46 -3.72 4.92 -12.14
CA MET A 46 -3.29 3.71 -12.84
C MET A 46 -2.44 2.80 -11.98
N VAL A 47 -1.45 3.35 -11.28
CA VAL A 47 -0.38 2.54 -10.65
C VAL A 47 -0.71 2.07 -9.23
N ILE A 48 -1.39 2.89 -8.42
CA ILE A 48 -1.76 2.46 -7.06
C ILE A 48 -2.78 1.31 -7.13
N PRO A 49 -3.85 1.38 -7.96
CA PRO A 49 -4.75 0.25 -8.10
C PRO A 49 -4.10 -0.99 -8.71
N ARG A 50 -3.08 -0.86 -9.57
CA ARG A 50 -2.31 -2.02 -10.08
C ARG A 50 -1.76 -2.88 -8.95
N LEU A 51 -1.28 -2.26 -7.89
CA LEU A 51 -0.58 -2.92 -6.80
C LEU A 51 -1.54 -3.34 -5.68
N LEU A 52 -2.43 -2.43 -5.26
CA LEU A 52 -3.26 -2.66 -4.08
C LEU A 52 -4.60 -3.35 -4.38
N ARG A 53 -5.19 -3.15 -5.57
CA ARG A 53 -6.49 -3.75 -5.91
C ARG A 53 -6.46 -5.27 -6.03
N PRO A 54 -5.40 -5.91 -6.56
CA PRO A 54 -5.28 -7.36 -6.52
C PRO A 54 -5.51 -7.92 -5.12
N LEU A 55 -4.94 -7.32 -4.07
CA LEU A 55 -5.01 -7.82 -2.69
C LEU A 55 -6.44 -8.11 -2.17
N GLU A 56 -7.46 -7.40 -2.69
CA GLU A 56 -8.87 -7.53 -2.28
C GLU A 56 -9.80 -8.02 -3.40
N THR A 57 -9.26 -8.39 -4.55
CA THR A 57 -10.04 -8.91 -5.67
C THR A 57 -9.73 -10.38 -5.92
N GLU A 58 -10.48 -11.01 -6.83
CA GLU A 58 -10.23 -12.41 -7.22
C GLU A 58 -10.51 -13.41 -6.10
N GLY A 59 -11.52 -13.14 -5.29
CA GLY A 59 -11.87 -13.97 -4.13
C GLY A 59 -10.92 -13.79 -2.94
N ARG A 60 -9.92 -12.92 -3.04
CA ARG A 60 -9.05 -12.54 -1.92
C ARG A 60 -9.77 -11.58 -1.00
N THR A 61 -9.42 -11.63 0.28
CA THR A 61 -9.95 -10.73 1.31
C THR A 61 -8.79 -10.31 2.19
N LEU A 62 -8.59 -9.00 2.32
CA LEU A 62 -7.62 -8.47 3.28
C LEU A 62 -8.18 -8.54 4.70
N ILE A 63 -7.40 -9.16 5.58
CA ILE A 63 -7.66 -9.14 7.01
C ILE A 63 -7.11 -7.83 7.57
N ARG A 64 -7.99 -7.03 8.18
CA ARG A 64 -7.60 -5.82 8.90
C ARG A 64 -7.00 -6.22 10.24
N THR A 65 -5.78 -5.77 10.50
CA THR A 65 -5.04 -6.05 11.73
C THR A 65 -4.63 -4.74 12.39
N LEU A 66 -4.47 -4.75 13.71
CA LEU A 66 -3.93 -3.59 14.43
C LEU A 66 -2.44 -3.46 14.07
N VAL A 67 -2.07 -2.34 13.46
CA VAL A 67 -0.67 -2.02 13.13
C VAL A 67 -0.20 -0.82 13.96
N HIS A 68 1.10 -0.76 14.22
CA HIS A 68 1.73 0.33 14.98
C HIS A 68 1.61 1.70 14.29
N GLY A 69 1.62 1.72 12.95
CA GLY A 69 1.42 2.93 12.13
C GLY A 69 2.66 3.80 11.89
N ASP A 70 3.65 3.75 12.79
CA ASP A 70 4.92 4.49 12.69
C ASP A 70 6.14 3.70 13.23
N LEU A 71 6.31 2.43 12.81
CA LEU A 71 7.35 1.56 13.36
C LEU A 71 8.65 1.66 12.54
N TRP A 72 9.52 2.58 12.92
CA TRP A 72 10.86 2.76 12.34
C TRP A 72 11.95 2.66 13.41
N ASP A 73 13.23 2.71 13.00
CA ASP A 73 14.38 2.49 13.90
C ASP A 73 14.51 3.50 15.04
N GLY A 74 13.86 4.67 14.95
CA GLY A 74 13.76 5.64 16.04
C GLY A 74 12.71 5.29 17.09
N ASN A 75 11.71 4.48 16.72
CA ASN A 75 10.57 4.08 17.55
C ASN A 75 10.68 2.62 18.03
N ALA A 76 11.85 2.02 17.88
CA ALA A 76 12.13 0.66 18.31
C ALA A 76 13.43 0.62 19.12
N SER A 77 13.43 -0.15 20.19
CA SER A 77 14.62 -0.42 21.00
C SER A 77 14.57 -1.84 21.57
N VAL A 78 15.59 -2.21 22.34
CA VAL A 78 15.66 -3.47 23.07
C VAL A 78 15.88 -3.16 24.54
N ASP A 79 15.06 -3.76 25.39
CA ASP A 79 15.23 -3.69 26.84
C ASP A 79 16.55 -4.38 27.22
N VAL A 80 17.47 -3.66 27.84
CA VAL A 80 18.81 -4.17 28.19
C VAL A 80 18.76 -5.31 29.21
N SER A 81 17.76 -5.31 30.10
CA SER A 81 17.62 -6.32 31.15
C SER A 81 16.99 -7.61 30.65
N THR A 82 16.06 -7.53 29.71
CA THR A 82 15.28 -8.69 29.24
C THR A 82 15.63 -9.14 27.83
N GLY A 83 16.32 -8.33 27.04
CA GLY A 83 16.59 -8.57 25.62
C GLY A 83 15.32 -8.53 24.74
N ARG A 84 14.19 -8.06 25.27
CA ARG A 84 12.91 -8.03 24.55
C ARG A 84 12.73 -6.72 23.77
N PRO A 85 11.99 -6.74 22.65
CA PRO A 85 11.72 -5.54 21.88
C PRO A 85 10.85 -4.56 22.67
N LEU A 86 11.17 -3.29 22.55
CA LEU A 86 10.38 -2.15 23.00
C LEU A 86 9.97 -1.34 21.78
N ILE A 87 8.71 -0.90 21.73
CA ILE A 87 8.16 -0.06 20.65
C ILE A 87 7.53 1.19 21.28
N PHE A 88 7.70 2.33 20.62
CA PHE A 88 7.34 3.66 21.13
C PHE A 88 6.56 4.46 20.10
N ASP A 89 5.85 5.49 20.57
CA ASP A 89 5.14 6.47 19.73
C ASP A 89 4.23 5.85 18.65
N PRO A 90 3.29 4.96 19.04
CA PRO A 90 2.38 4.34 18.08
C PRO A 90 1.40 5.36 17.51
N THR A 91 1.09 5.21 16.22
CA THR A 91 -0.03 5.84 15.52
C THR A 91 -1.02 4.76 15.07
N PRO A 92 -1.69 4.08 16.01
CA PRO A 92 -2.33 2.80 15.76
C PRO A 92 -3.54 2.95 14.83
N LEU A 93 -3.70 1.98 13.93
CA LEU A 93 -4.85 1.87 13.04
C LEU A 93 -5.10 0.41 12.66
N TYR A 94 -6.32 0.11 12.22
CA TYR A 94 -6.64 -1.17 11.61
C TYR A 94 -6.36 -1.11 10.10
N ALA A 95 -5.37 -1.85 9.63
CA ALA A 95 -4.92 -1.85 8.24
C ALA A 95 -4.48 -3.25 7.78
N HIS A 96 -4.14 -3.36 6.50
CA HIS A 96 -3.38 -4.52 6.00
C HIS A 96 -2.09 -4.66 6.82
N ASN A 97 -1.75 -5.86 7.28
CA ASN A 97 -0.58 -6.09 8.13
C ASN A 97 0.72 -5.58 7.48
N GLU A 98 0.88 -5.75 6.17
CA GLU A 98 2.06 -5.29 5.42
C GLU A 98 2.21 -3.76 5.38
N TYR A 99 1.13 -3.01 5.62
CA TYR A 99 1.19 -1.55 5.79
C TYR A 99 2.09 -1.16 6.97
N GLY A 100 2.14 -1.99 8.02
CA GLY A 100 3.01 -1.77 9.18
C GLY A 100 4.49 -1.76 8.83
N MET A 101 4.87 -2.37 7.70
CA MET A 101 6.23 -2.39 7.17
C MET A 101 6.55 -1.14 6.33
N GLY A 102 5.62 -0.20 6.17
CA GLY A 102 5.79 1.04 5.40
C GLY A 102 7.15 1.72 5.60
N PRO A 103 7.56 2.00 6.86
CA PRO A 103 8.86 2.61 7.12
C PRO A 103 10.04 1.74 6.70
N TRP A 104 9.88 0.42 6.64
CA TRP A 104 10.97 -0.51 6.29
C TRP A 104 11.28 -0.55 4.80
N TRP A 105 10.34 -0.08 3.98
CA TRP A 105 10.55 0.12 2.54
C TRP A 105 11.32 1.41 2.22
N ALA A 106 11.48 2.33 3.17
CA ALA A 106 12.21 3.57 2.98
C ALA A 106 13.71 3.39 3.30
N PRO A 107 14.63 3.49 2.32
CA PRO A 107 16.06 3.19 2.51
C PRO A 107 16.80 4.09 3.52
N ARG A 108 16.16 5.18 3.95
CA ARG A 108 16.67 6.12 4.94
C ARG A 108 16.55 5.61 6.39
N HIS A 109 15.78 4.55 6.61
CA HIS A 109 15.65 3.88 7.91
C HIS A 109 16.64 2.71 8.03
N LYS A 110 16.93 2.30 9.26
CA LYS A 110 17.84 1.15 9.52
C LYS A 110 17.12 -0.20 9.53
N MET A 111 15.80 -0.18 9.76
CA MET A 111 14.97 -1.37 9.70
C MET A 111 14.55 -1.61 8.25
N THR A 112 15.35 -2.29 7.45
CA THR A 112 15.10 -2.45 5.99
C THR A 112 14.76 -3.91 5.63
N SER A 113 15.36 -4.45 4.56
CA SER A 113 15.02 -5.77 4.00
C SER A 113 15.19 -6.92 4.98
N ALA A 114 16.15 -6.86 5.89
CA ALA A 114 16.35 -7.89 6.92
C ALA A 114 15.15 -8.01 7.87
N TYR A 115 14.50 -6.88 8.21
CA TYR A 115 13.32 -6.87 9.07
C TYR A 115 12.08 -7.36 8.32
N ILE A 116 11.95 -6.99 7.04
CA ILE A 116 10.89 -7.50 6.18
C ILE A 116 11.02 -9.03 6.02
N ALA A 117 12.23 -9.53 5.78
CA ALA A 117 12.50 -10.96 5.66
C ALA A 117 12.08 -11.70 6.95
N ALA A 118 12.56 -11.24 8.11
CA ALA A 118 12.19 -11.81 9.41
C ALA A 118 10.68 -11.74 9.68
N TYR A 119 10.01 -10.64 9.31
CA TYR A 119 8.56 -10.53 9.43
C TYR A 119 7.83 -11.58 8.58
N THR A 120 8.29 -11.80 7.34
CA THR A 120 7.69 -12.77 6.42
C THR A 120 7.94 -14.24 6.77
N GLU A 121 8.85 -14.52 7.71
CA GLU A 121 8.99 -15.86 8.32
C GLU A 121 7.85 -16.16 9.29
N HIS A 122 7.20 -15.12 9.84
CA HIS A 122 6.11 -15.25 10.81
C HIS A 122 4.72 -14.96 10.22
N TYR A 123 4.65 -14.10 9.21
CA TYR A 123 3.41 -13.75 8.52
C TYR A 123 3.55 -14.01 7.02
N GLN A 124 2.67 -14.84 6.48
CA GLN A 124 2.65 -15.13 5.05
C GLN A 124 2.44 -13.84 4.24
N LYS A 125 3.21 -13.69 3.16
CA LYS A 125 3.04 -12.62 2.17
C LYS A 125 1.64 -12.69 1.56
N SER A 126 0.99 -11.55 1.42
CA SER A 126 -0.32 -11.46 0.77
C SER A 126 -0.22 -11.79 -0.71
N GLU A 127 -1.21 -12.51 -1.23
CA GLU A 127 -1.30 -12.78 -2.66
C GLU A 127 -1.67 -11.50 -3.43
N PRO A 128 -1.00 -11.19 -4.56
CA PRO A 128 -0.11 -12.07 -5.31
C PRO A 128 1.33 -11.93 -4.81
N VAL A 129 1.95 -13.03 -4.39
CA VAL A 129 3.30 -13.01 -3.78
C VAL A 129 4.35 -12.41 -4.74
N ALA A 130 4.16 -12.57 -6.05
CA ALA A 130 5.03 -12.00 -7.08
C ALA A 130 5.08 -10.46 -7.05
N ASP A 131 4.03 -9.80 -6.57
CA ASP A 131 3.95 -8.34 -6.46
C ASP A 131 4.33 -7.84 -5.06
N PHE A 132 4.70 -8.70 -4.09
CA PHE A 132 4.90 -8.33 -2.68
C PHE A 132 5.83 -7.12 -2.48
N GLU A 133 7.01 -7.13 -3.12
CA GLU A 133 7.97 -6.03 -3.00
C GLU A 133 7.42 -4.73 -3.60
N ASP A 134 6.69 -4.83 -4.71
CA ASP A 134 6.09 -3.69 -5.39
C ASP A 134 4.88 -3.14 -4.62
N CYS A 135 4.11 -4.00 -3.96
CA CYS A 135 3.05 -3.62 -3.02
C CYS A 135 3.59 -2.86 -1.80
N GLY A 136 4.85 -3.08 -1.42
CA GLY A 136 5.54 -2.32 -0.39
C GLY A 136 5.78 -0.85 -0.77
N ALA A 137 5.99 -0.56 -2.05
CA ALA A 137 6.33 0.79 -2.50
C ALA A 137 5.22 1.83 -2.23
N PRO A 138 3.92 1.58 -2.46
CA PRO A 138 2.83 2.44 -2.00
C PRO A 138 2.82 2.70 -0.49
N TYR A 139 3.20 1.72 0.34
CA TYR A 139 3.31 1.91 1.79
C TYR A 139 4.51 2.79 2.17
N GLY A 140 5.65 2.61 1.50
CA GLY A 140 6.82 3.48 1.64
C GLY A 140 6.53 4.92 1.18
N LEU A 141 5.81 5.08 0.06
CA LEU A 141 5.37 6.38 -0.46
C LEU A 141 4.59 7.17 0.59
N ARG A 142 3.63 6.54 1.28
CA ARG A 142 2.89 7.19 2.40
C ARG A 142 3.84 7.74 3.46
N VAL A 143 4.90 7.00 3.80
CA VAL A 143 5.86 7.38 4.84
C VAL A 143 6.73 8.54 4.39
N ASP A 144 7.26 8.50 3.17
CA ASP A 144 8.07 9.59 2.63
C ASP A 144 7.25 10.85 2.32
N LEU A 145 5.99 10.67 1.93
CA LEU A 145 5.01 11.75 1.84
C LEU A 145 4.83 12.43 3.20
N HIS A 146 4.54 11.65 4.24
CA HIS A 146 4.41 12.19 5.59
C HIS A 146 5.69 12.95 6.02
N ALA A 147 6.87 12.36 5.83
CA ALA A 147 8.14 13.04 6.10
C ALA A 147 8.31 14.34 5.30
N SER A 148 7.91 14.38 4.03
CA SER A 148 7.97 15.59 3.19
C SER A 148 7.16 16.74 3.77
N SER A 149 6.01 16.47 4.41
CA SER A 149 5.22 17.52 5.06
C SER A 149 5.81 18.05 6.35
N LEU A 150 6.59 17.24 7.07
CA LEU A 150 7.25 17.65 8.31
C LEU A 150 8.46 18.53 8.05
N TYR A 151 9.09 18.40 6.88
CA TYR A 151 10.31 19.13 6.51
C TYR A 151 10.11 19.95 5.22
N PRO A 152 9.23 20.98 5.21
CA PRO A 152 8.88 21.70 3.99
C PRO A 152 10.07 22.40 3.31
N GLY A 153 11.09 22.79 4.08
CA GLY A 153 12.34 23.38 3.57
C GLY A 153 13.32 22.37 2.94
N SER A 154 13.01 21.07 2.98
CA SER A 154 13.85 20.01 2.44
C SER A 154 13.15 19.33 1.25
N LEU A 155 13.82 19.33 0.09
CA LEU A 155 13.33 18.60 -1.08
C LEU A 155 13.66 17.10 -1.02
N ARG A 156 14.40 16.63 -0.01
CA ARG A 156 14.90 15.25 0.05
C ARG A 156 13.77 14.22 0.00
N HIS A 157 12.79 14.34 0.90
CA HIS A 157 11.67 13.40 0.98
C HIS A 157 10.74 13.55 -0.22
N ARG A 158 10.54 14.79 -0.68
CA ARG A 158 9.80 15.07 -1.90
C ARG A 158 10.41 14.34 -3.09
N ASN A 159 11.72 14.43 -3.31
CA ASN A 159 12.42 13.74 -4.39
C ASN A 159 12.27 12.21 -4.31
N LEU A 160 12.38 11.62 -3.13
CA LEU A 160 12.17 10.17 -2.93
C LEU A 160 10.77 9.72 -3.38
N VAL A 161 9.75 10.51 -3.06
CA VAL A 161 8.38 10.26 -3.51
C VAL A 161 8.29 10.34 -5.03
N MET A 162 8.86 11.38 -5.65
CA MET A 162 8.85 11.57 -7.10
C MET A 162 9.57 10.43 -7.82
N ASP A 163 10.74 10.02 -7.32
CA ASP A 163 11.56 8.96 -7.90
C ASP A 163 10.86 7.60 -7.81
N THR A 164 10.25 7.31 -6.66
CA THR A 164 9.47 6.08 -6.46
C THR A 164 8.28 6.03 -7.40
N MET A 165 7.51 7.13 -7.53
CA MET A 165 6.39 7.19 -8.48
C MET A 165 6.85 7.02 -9.93
N ARG A 166 7.94 7.68 -10.34
CA ARG A 166 8.51 7.49 -11.69
C ARG A 166 8.93 6.04 -11.95
N ALA A 167 9.55 5.39 -10.97
CA ALA A 167 9.96 3.99 -11.08
C ALA A 167 8.74 3.07 -11.24
N LEU A 168 7.69 3.28 -10.43
CA LEU A 168 6.45 2.52 -10.51
C LEU A 168 5.74 2.72 -11.85
N LEU A 169 5.66 3.96 -12.36
CA LEU A 169 5.05 4.26 -13.66
C LEU A 169 5.82 3.65 -14.83
N LYS A 170 7.16 3.66 -14.75
CA LYS A 170 8.01 2.98 -15.73
C LYS A 170 7.80 1.46 -15.72
N LYS A 171 7.63 0.86 -14.54
CA LYS A 171 7.43 -0.58 -14.39
C LYS A 171 6.01 -1.02 -14.78
N TYR A 172 5.00 -0.20 -14.51
CA TYR A 172 3.59 -0.49 -14.75
C TYR A 172 2.91 0.55 -15.65
N PRO A 173 3.36 0.72 -16.91
CA PRO A 173 2.88 1.78 -17.79
C PRO A 173 1.38 1.65 -18.15
N LEU A 174 0.82 0.44 -18.02
CA LEU A 174 -0.59 0.15 -18.29
C LEU A 174 -1.45 0.05 -17.01
N GLY A 175 -0.84 0.24 -15.84
CA GLY A 175 -1.52 0.16 -14.54
C GLY A 175 -2.36 -1.10 -14.37
N TYR A 176 -3.50 -0.95 -13.70
CA TYR A 176 -4.42 -2.07 -13.43
C TYR A 176 -5.01 -2.70 -14.70
N THR A 177 -5.15 -1.94 -15.79
CA THR A 177 -5.59 -2.50 -17.08
C THR A 177 -4.59 -3.51 -17.62
N GLY A 178 -3.29 -3.21 -17.52
CA GLY A 178 -2.22 -4.15 -17.90
C GLY A 178 -2.30 -5.47 -17.12
N TYR A 179 -2.52 -5.37 -15.81
CA TYR A 179 -2.71 -6.55 -14.95
C TYR A 179 -3.86 -7.44 -15.40
N LEU A 180 -5.03 -6.85 -15.71
CA LEU A 180 -6.17 -7.61 -16.18
C LEU A 180 -5.88 -8.32 -17.51
N VAL A 181 -5.17 -7.67 -18.42
CA VAL A 181 -4.78 -8.26 -19.71
C VAL A 181 -3.82 -9.43 -19.51
N GLU A 182 -2.75 -9.25 -18.73
CA GLU A 182 -1.77 -10.30 -18.41
C GLU A 182 -2.45 -11.52 -17.79
N LYS A 183 -3.32 -11.28 -16.80
CA LYS A 183 -4.06 -12.33 -16.13
C LYS A 183 -5.02 -13.07 -17.06
N ASN A 184 -5.82 -12.35 -17.84
CA ASN A 184 -6.77 -12.97 -18.77
C ASN A 184 -6.04 -13.81 -19.82
N SER A 185 -4.87 -13.35 -20.28
CA SER A 185 -4.01 -14.09 -21.20
C SER A 185 -3.45 -15.36 -20.55
N ALA A 186 -2.99 -15.28 -19.29
CA ALA A 186 -2.51 -16.44 -18.53
C ALA A 186 -3.62 -17.47 -18.28
N ALA A 187 -4.84 -17.02 -17.96
CA ALA A 187 -6.01 -17.89 -17.79
C ALA A 187 -6.39 -18.60 -19.10
N ALA A 188 -6.35 -17.88 -20.23
CA ALA A 188 -6.61 -18.47 -21.55
C ALA A 188 -5.57 -19.54 -21.91
N ALA A 189 -4.28 -19.27 -21.66
CA ALA A 189 -3.20 -20.23 -21.90
C ALA A 189 -3.34 -21.49 -21.03
N SER A 190 -3.70 -21.33 -19.75
CA SER A 190 -3.94 -22.46 -18.83
C SER A 190 -5.11 -23.33 -19.31
N ASN A 191 -6.24 -22.71 -19.67
CA ASN A 191 -7.40 -23.44 -20.19
C ASN A 191 -7.05 -24.21 -21.48
N GLN A 192 -6.25 -23.62 -22.37
CA GLN A 192 -5.80 -24.29 -23.59
C GLN A 192 -4.86 -25.48 -23.32
N ALA A 193 -4.02 -25.40 -22.28
CA ALA A 193 -3.18 -26.52 -21.87
C ALA A 193 -4.00 -27.67 -21.24
N VAL A 194 -5.04 -27.34 -20.47
CA VAL A 194 -5.97 -28.33 -19.89
C VAL A 194 -6.75 -29.04 -20.99
N THR A 195 -7.28 -28.31 -21.98
CA THR A 195 -8.01 -28.94 -23.10
C THR A 195 -7.09 -29.80 -23.97
N ALA A 196 -5.84 -29.38 -24.19
CA ALA A 196 -4.87 -30.16 -24.96
C ALA A 196 -4.39 -31.44 -24.24
N SER A 197 -4.42 -31.48 -22.90
CA SER A 197 -4.02 -32.64 -22.10
C SER A 197 -5.17 -33.59 -21.76
N TRP A 198 -6.42 -33.17 -21.96
CA TRP A 198 -7.59 -34.00 -21.75
C TRP A 198 -7.69 -35.10 -22.83
N ARG A 199 -7.69 -36.36 -22.40
CA ARG A 199 -8.02 -37.52 -23.25
C ARG A 199 -9.42 -38.02 -22.87
N GLU A 200 -10.25 -38.33 -23.86
CA GLU A 200 -11.54 -38.95 -23.62
C GLU A 200 -11.38 -40.24 -22.80
N PRO A 201 -12.26 -40.50 -21.81
CA PRO A 201 -12.28 -41.77 -21.11
C PRO A 201 -12.51 -42.90 -22.13
N THR A 202 -11.61 -43.87 -22.16
CA THR A 202 -11.74 -45.03 -23.04
C THR A 202 -12.94 -45.84 -22.57
N THR A 203 -13.98 -45.94 -23.40
CA THR A 203 -15.13 -46.78 -23.14
C THR A 203 -14.70 -48.25 -23.19
N ALA A 204 -14.90 -48.94 -22.06
CA ALA A 204 -14.74 -50.40 -21.96
C ALA A 204 -15.99 -51.12 -22.44
#